data_AF-A0A4S8SPB9-F1
#
_entry.id   AF-A0A4S8SPB9-F1
#
_cell.length_a   1.000
_cell.length_b   1.000
_cell.length_c   1.000
_cell.angle_alpha   90.00
_cell.angle_beta   90.00
_cell.angle_gamma   90.00
#
_symmetry.space_group_name_H-M   'P 1'
#
loop_
_entity.id
_entity.type
_entity.pdbx_description
1 polymer ?
#
loop_
_entity_poly.entity_id
_entity_poly.type
_entity_poly.pdbx_seq_one_letter_code
_entity_poly.pdbx_strand_id
1 'polypeptide(L)'
;MLYTRSNFNSASIEHRRRKTHIYTTNHTLTNTIAMNDPGLNTLLKWSIENSAVSETAEPTQPRTQLNPELLAQLMGGPSDADRMISYMQAIHDPSVDHENKGIAWDNFEQLVENLDNANNMEALKLWTPLVEKLESEDTQDREMACWCLGTAVQNNIKCQERALAVGAIPKVAKLCSDPDAGVRKKAIRVISSEVRNYQPALDEAVKYLPEEIVGDGKFDAEDMASVDIVVNGLRERSAKMA
;
A
#
# COMPACT_ATOMS: atom_id res chain seq x y z
N MET A 1 40.30 19.89 -20.77
CA MET A 1 39.16 20.63 -21.36
C MET A 1 38.69 19.81 -22.55
N LEU A 2 37.57 19.10 -22.41
CA LEU A 2 36.67 18.59 -23.47
C LEU A 2 35.64 17.69 -22.77
N TYR A 3 34.43 18.23 -22.59
CA TYR A 3 33.26 17.56 -22.03
C TYR A 3 32.52 16.92 -23.21
N THR A 4 32.44 15.58 -23.28
CA THR A 4 31.51 14.88 -24.16
C THR A 4 30.34 14.38 -23.29
N ARG A 5 29.20 15.08 -23.40
CA ARG A 5 27.93 14.68 -22.76
C ARG A 5 27.38 13.43 -23.47
N SER A 6 27.36 12.31 -22.78
CA SER A 6 26.63 11.11 -23.19
C SER A 6 25.13 11.29 -22.96
N ASN A 7 24.36 11.20 -24.03
CA ASN A 7 22.90 11.13 -24.05
C ASN A 7 22.43 9.89 -23.29
N PHE A 8 21.81 10.08 -22.12
CA PHE A 8 20.98 9.06 -21.50
C PHE A 8 19.64 9.68 -21.07
N ASN A 9 18.60 9.22 -21.76
CA ASN A 9 17.26 8.95 -21.24
C ASN A 9 16.32 10.13 -20.93
N SER A 10 16.03 10.94 -21.95
CA SER A 10 14.85 11.84 -21.98
C SER A 10 13.50 11.09 -22.09
N ALA A 11 13.50 9.79 -22.41
CA ALA A 11 12.28 9.02 -22.64
C ALA A 11 11.54 8.59 -21.35
N SER A 12 12.24 8.43 -20.22
CA SER A 12 11.60 8.06 -18.93
C SER A 12 10.97 9.23 -18.18
N ILE A 13 11.41 10.47 -18.45
CA ILE A 13 10.82 11.68 -17.86
C ILE A 13 9.54 12.07 -18.62
N GLU A 14 9.47 11.75 -19.92
CA GLU A 14 8.31 12.06 -20.76
C GLU A 14 7.10 11.14 -20.50
N HIS A 15 7.31 9.89 -20.08
CA HIS A 15 6.21 8.99 -19.73
C HIS A 15 5.51 9.39 -18.42
N ARG A 16 6.21 10.11 -17.53
CA ARG A 16 5.64 10.67 -16.29
C ARG A 16 4.92 12.02 -16.52
N ARG A 17 5.16 12.69 -17.66
CA ARG A 17 4.48 13.94 -18.07
C ARG A 17 3.26 13.74 -19.00
N ARG A 18 3.09 12.57 -19.62
CA ARG A 18 1.96 12.30 -20.54
C ARG A 18 0.66 11.88 -19.85
N LYS A 19 0.65 11.65 -18.54
CA LYS A 19 -0.60 11.46 -17.77
C LYS A 19 -1.24 12.76 -17.26
N THR A 20 -0.68 13.93 -17.60
CA THR A 20 -1.19 15.25 -17.17
C THR A 20 -1.88 16.07 -18.27
N HIS A 21 -2.28 15.48 -19.40
CA HIS A 21 -2.77 16.30 -20.53
C HIS A 21 -3.87 15.69 -21.41
N ILE A 22 -4.92 15.13 -20.81
CA ILE A 22 -6.19 14.99 -21.52
C ILE A 22 -7.33 15.13 -20.49
N TYR A 23 -7.91 16.32 -20.41
CA TYR A 23 -9.33 16.63 -20.14
C TYR A 23 -9.43 18.16 -20.04
N THR A 24 -9.25 18.84 -21.18
CA THR A 24 -9.76 20.20 -21.34
C THR A 24 -11.10 20.07 -22.04
N THR A 25 -12.15 19.82 -21.26
CA THR A 25 -13.53 20.07 -21.69
C THR A 25 -14.08 21.13 -20.75
N ASN A 26 -14.53 22.23 -21.35
CA ASN A 26 -14.99 23.43 -20.67
C ASN A 26 -16.00 23.12 -19.56
N HIS A 27 -15.61 23.32 -18.31
CA HIS A 27 -16.54 23.48 -17.19
C HIS A 27 -16.46 24.91 -16.68
N THR A 28 -16.92 25.84 -17.51
CA THR A 28 -17.52 27.07 -16.98
C THR A 28 -18.89 26.67 -16.46
N LEU A 29 -19.20 27.07 -15.22
CA LEU A 29 -20.42 26.80 -14.43
C LEU A 29 -20.34 25.57 -13.50
N THR A 30 -19.81 25.79 -12.29
CA THR A 30 -20.44 25.39 -11.01
C THR A 30 -19.70 26.09 -9.85
N ASN A 31 -19.72 27.43 -9.83
CA ASN A 31 -19.30 28.19 -8.66
C ASN A 31 -20.51 28.61 -7.80
N THR A 32 -21.55 27.78 -7.77
CA THR A 32 -22.82 28.05 -7.05
C THR A 32 -23.48 26.76 -6.55
N ILE A 33 -22.73 25.85 -5.91
CA ILE A 33 -23.32 24.81 -5.04
C ILE A 33 -22.40 24.60 -3.83
N ALA A 34 -22.11 25.67 -3.10
CA ALA A 34 -21.58 25.59 -1.72
C ALA A 34 -22.58 26.17 -0.71
N MET A 35 -23.81 26.43 -1.13
CA MET A 35 -24.89 26.89 -0.28
C MET A 35 -25.98 25.84 -0.29
N ASN A 36 -26.26 25.27 0.88
CA ASN A 36 -27.36 24.38 1.19
C ASN A 36 -27.09 22.87 1.16
N ASP A 37 -25.97 22.42 1.74
CA ASP A 37 -25.88 21.04 2.26
C ASP A 37 -26.80 20.93 3.52
N PRO A 38 -27.89 20.14 3.47
CA PRO A 38 -28.81 20.00 4.60
C PRO A 38 -28.15 19.42 5.86
N GLY A 39 -27.12 18.59 5.69
CA GLY A 39 -26.34 18.01 6.78
C GLY A 39 -25.47 19.06 7.47
N LEU A 40 -24.78 19.90 6.70
CA LEU A 40 -23.95 20.97 7.26
C LEU A 40 -24.79 22.01 8.02
N ASN A 41 -25.98 22.34 7.52
CA ASN A 41 -26.92 23.22 8.24
C ASN A 41 -27.41 22.59 9.56
N THR A 42 -27.60 21.27 9.58
CA THR A 42 -27.99 20.51 10.79
C THR A 42 -26.84 20.49 11.81
N LEU A 43 -25.59 20.30 11.36
CA LEU A 43 -24.39 20.38 12.20
C LEU A 43 -24.19 21.78 12.79
N LEU A 44 -24.32 22.82 11.96
CA LEU A 44 -24.19 24.21 12.41
C LEU A 44 -25.25 24.52 13.47
N LYS A 45 -26.51 24.16 13.23
CA LYS A 45 -27.60 24.36 14.21
C LYS A 45 -27.32 23.61 15.51
N TRP A 46 -26.90 22.35 15.45
CA TRP A 46 -26.52 21.56 16.62
C TRP A 46 -25.34 22.18 17.38
N SER A 47 -24.31 22.66 16.67
CA SER A 47 -23.12 23.26 17.29
C SER A 47 -23.47 24.55 18.05
N ILE A 48 -24.40 25.34 17.53
CA ILE A 48 -24.89 26.56 18.19
C ILE A 48 -25.67 26.19 19.45
N GLU A 49 -26.57 25.20 19.38
CA GLU A 49 -27.37 24.73 20.53
C GLU A 49 -26.53 24.15 21.68
N ASN A 50 -25.33 23.61 21.39
CA ASN A 50 -24.44 22.99 22.37
C ASN A 50 -23.21 23.87 22.70
N SER A 51 -23.16 25.10 22.20
CA SER A 51 -22.16 26.09 22.56
C SER A 51 -22.58 26.88 23.81
N ALA A 52 -21.61 27.36 24.60
CA ALA A 52 -21.83 28.08 25.87
C ALA A 52 -22.74 29.34 25.77
N VAL A 53 -23.03 29.81 24.55
CA VAL A 53 -23.96 30.91 24.25
C VAL A 53 -25.42 30.55 24.55
N SER A 54 -25.76 29.26 24.65
CA SER A 54 -27.14 28.78 24.88
C SER A 54 -27.49 28.48 26.35
N GLU A 55 -26.57 28.69 27.31
CA GLU A 55 -26.81 28.36 28.73
C GLU A 55 -27.89 29.21 29.41
N THR A 56 -28.23 30.38 28.87
CA THR A 56 -29.20 31.32 29.46
C THR A 56 -30.61 31.28 28.84
N ALA A 57 -30.88 30.36 27.92
CA ALA A 57 -32.18 30.28 27.21
C ALA A 57 -33.00 29.05 27.66
N GLU A 58 -34.25 29.27 28.09
CA GLU A 58 -35.18 28.18 28.40
C GLU A 58 -35.52 27.37 27.12
N PRO A 59 -35.47 26.03 27.15
CA PRO A 59 -35.62 25.21 25.96
C PRO A 59 -37.09 25.15 25.54
N THR A 60 -37.48 26.02 24.60
CA THR A 60 -38.83 26.08 24.00
C THR A 60 -38.95 25.29 22.69
N GLN A 61 -37.86 24.73 22.16
CA GLN A 61 -37.85 23.91 20.95
C GLN A 61 -37.17 22.56 21.17
N PRO A 62 -37.61 21.50 20.46
CA PRO A 62 -36.90 20.21 20.47
C PRO A 62 -35.47 20.41 19.96
N ARG A 63 -34.49 19.94 20.74
CA ARG A 63 -33.07 19.99 20.37
C ARG A 63 -32.84 19.26 19.07
N THR A 64 -32.00 19.83 18.22
CA THR A 64 -31.56 19.20 16.98
C THR A 64 -30.88 17.88 17.33
N GLN A 65 -31.35 16.77 16.75
CA GLN A 65 -30.69 15.48 16.89
C GLN A 65 -29.79 15.24 15.68
N LEU A 66 -28.52 14.95 15.91
CA LEU A 66 -27.63 14.49 14.85
C LEU A 66 -28.05 13.08 14.46
N ASN A 67 -28.27 12.83 13.17
CA ASN A 67 -28.42 11.47 12.70
C ASN A 67 -27.06 10.72 12.83
N PRO A 68 -27.07 9.37 12.87
CA PRO A 68 -25.84 8.59 13.04
C PRO A 68 -24.77 8.87 11.97
N GLU A 69 -25.18 9.22 10.75
CA GLU A 69 -24.28 9.48 9.62
C GLU A 69 -23.52 10.82 9.77
N LEU A 70 -24.21 11.88 10.20
CA LEU A 70 -23.62 13.18 10.55
C LEU A 70 -22.73 13.10 11.78
N LEU A 71 -23.11 12.26 12.75
CA LEU A 71 -22.26 11.99 13.90
C LEU A 71 -20.98 11.25 13.47
N ALA A 72 -21.06 10.27 12.58
CA ALA A 72 -19.88 9.58 12.05
C ALA A 72 -18.98 10.53 11.24
N GLN A 73 -19.55 11.43 10.44
CA GLN A 73 -18.78 12.47 9.72
C GLN A 73 -18.11 13.45 10.68
N LEU A 74 -18.81 13.89 11.74
CA LEU A 74 -18.26 14.74 12.78
C LEU A 74 -17.13 14.04 13.58
N MET A 75 -17.23 12.73 13.76
CA MET A 75 -16.23 11.89 14.43
C MET A 75 -15.07 11.45 13.51
N GLY A 76 -15.02 11.94 12.26
CA GLY A 76 -13.87 11.75 11.36
C GLY A 76 -14.01 10.60 10.33
N GLY A 77 -15.20 10.02 10.18
CA GLY A 77 -15.42 8.86 9.30
C GLY A 77 -14.74 7.58 9.82
N PRO A 78 -14.71 6.50 9.02
CA PRO A 78 -14.01 5.28 9.40
C PRO A 78 -12.52 5.58 9.58
N SER A 79 -11.93 4.99 10.62
CA SER A 79 -10.49 5.09 10.88
C SER A 79 -9.69 4.38 9.79
N ASP A 80 -8.39 4.67 9.69
CA ASP A 80 -7.51 3.93 8.79
C ASP A 80 -7.53 2.43 9.10
N ALA A 81 -7.63 2.03 10.38
CA ALA A 81 -7.78 0.63 10.77
C ALA A 81 -9.07 0.01 10.19
N ASP A 82 -10.19 0.72 10.26
CA ASP A 82 -11.46 0.24 9.70
C ASP A 82 -11.37 0.08 8.17
N ARG A 83 -10.70 1.02 7.50
CA ARG A 83 -10.46 0.96 6.05
C ARG A 83 -9.54 -0.18 5.66
N MET A 84 -8.44 -0.39 6.39
CA MET A 84 -7.52 -1.50 6.14
C MET A 84 -8.24 -2.86 6.22
N ILE A 85 -9.11 -3.02 7.22
CA ILE A 85 -9.93 -4.24 7.37
C ILE A 85 -10.90 -4.37 6.20
N SER A 86 -11.63 -3.31 5.83
CA SER A 86 -12.64 -3.38 4.78
C SER A 86 -12.04 -3.68 3.40
N TYR A 87 -10.87 -3.11 3.08
CA TYR A 87 -10.16 -3.43 1.83
C TYR A 87 -9.69 -4.88 1.81
N MET A 88 -9.11 -5.40 2.91
CA MET A 88 -8.70 -6.80 2.96
C MET A 88 -9.90 -7.76 2.84
N GLN A 89 -11.05 -7.41 3.41
CA GLN A 89 -12.29 -8.17 3.23
C GLN A 89 -12.74 -8.18 1.76
N ALA A 90 -12.75 -7.02 1.10
CA ALA A 90 -13.11 -6.93 -0.32
C ALA A 90 -12.15 -7.72 -1.23
N ILE A 91 -10.86 -7.74 -0.90
CA ILE A 91 -9.82 -8.51 -1.61
C ILE A 91 -10.08 -10.03 -1.53
N HIS A 92 -10.60 -10.50 -0.40
CA HIS A 92 -10.92 -11.91 -0.17
C HIS A 92 -12.34 -12.30 -0.60
N ASP A 93 -13.22 -11.34 -0.85
CA ASP A 93 -14.58 -11.60 -1.30
C ASP A 93 -14.58 -12.06 -2.77
N PRO A 94 -15.12 -13.26 -3.08
CA PRO A 94 -15.23 -13.76 -4.46
C PRO A 94 -16.31 -13.04 -5.28
N SER A 95 -17.22 -12.28 -4.65
CA SER A 95 -18.26 -11.50 -5.32
C SER A 95 -17.78 -10.14 -5.85
N VAL A 96 -16.64 -9.65 -5.34
CA VAL A 96 -16.02 -8.42 -5.80
C VAL A 96 -15.28 -8.69 -7.11
N ASP A 97 -15.64 -7.94 -8.16
CA ASP A 97 -15.01 -8.04 -9.47
C ASP A 97 -13.55 -7.57 -9.48
N HIS A 98 -12.84 -7.90 -10.55
CA HIS A 98 -11.41 -7.65 -10.71
C HIS A 98 -11.02 -6.16 -10.63
N GLU A 99 -11.85 -5.25 -11.17
CA GLU A 99 -11.56 -3.82 -11.15
C GLU A 99 -11.71 -3.26 -9.74
N ASN A 100 -12.80 -3.59 -9.06
CA ASN A 100 -13.05 -3.18 -7.68
C ASN A 100 -12.03 -3.80 -6.70
N LYS A 101 -11.57 -5.02 -6.96
CA LYS A 101 -10.49 -5.66 -6.20
C LYS A 101 -9.16 -4.92 -6.37
N GLY A 102 -8.86 -4.47 -7.60
CA GLY A 102 -7.71 -3.62 -7.87
C GLY A 102 -7.74 -2.30 -7.10
N ILE A 103 -8.90 -1.65 -7.04
CA ILE A 103 -9.09 -0.42 -6.25
C ILE A 103 -8.87 -0.70 -4.76
N ALA A 104 -9.38 -1.81 -4.24
CA ALA A 104 -9.16 -2.20 -2.84
C ALA A 104 -7.67 -2.43 -2.54
N TRP A 105 -6.95 -3.10 -3.44
CA TRP A 105 -5.51 -3.28 -3.34
C TRP A 105 -4.74 -1.95 -3.32
N ASP A 106 -5.01 -1.06 -4.28
CA ASP A 106 -4.35 0.25 -4.37
C ASP A 106 -4.61 1.11 -3.12
N ASN A 107 -5.83 1.08 -2.58
CA ASN A 107 -6.15 1.82 -1.36
C ASN A 107 -5.49 1.21 -0.12
N PHE A 108 -5.44 -0.12 -0.03
CA PHE A 108 -4.73 -0.80 1.06
C PHE A 108 -3.23 -0.48 1.03
N GLU A 109 -2.61 -0.49 -0.15
CA GLU A 109 -1.20 -0.17 -0.33
C GLU A 109 -0.87 1.26 0.12
N GLN A 110 -1.69 2.25 -0.27
CA GLN A 110 -1.54 3.64 0.16
C GLN A 110 -1.60 3.80 1.69
N LEU A 111 -2.49 3.07 2.36
CA LEU A 111 -2.56 3.11 3.82
C LEU A 111 -1.32 2.50 4.48
N VAL A 112 -0.76 1.44 3.88
CA VAL A 112 0.44 0.73 4.37
C VAL A 112 1.73 1.53 4.12
N GLU A 113 1.74 2.55 3.25
CA GLU A 113 2.86 3.50 3.16
C GLU A 113 3.12 4.25 4.48
N ASN A 114 2.10 4.37 5.33
CA ASN A 114 2.26 4.91 6.68
C ASN A 114 2.78 3.83 7.65
N LEU A 115 3.92 4.10 8.30
CA LEU A 115 4.58 3.17 9.22
C LEU A 115 3.71 2.75 10.41
N ASP A 116 2.87 3.64 10.94
CA ASP A 116 1.98 3.30 12.07
C ASP A 116 0.89 2.33 11.60
N ASN A 117 0.32 2.54 10.42
CA ASN A 117 -0.65 1.63 9.81
C ASN A 117 -0.02 0.27 9.49
N ALA A 118 1.17 0.25 8.87
CA ALA A 118 1.91 -0.98 8.57
C ALA A 118 2.19 -1.79 9.85
N ASN A 119 2.62 -1.13 10.93
CA ASN A 119 2.85 -1.78 12.22
C ASN A 119 1.55 -2.27 12.86
N ASN A 120 0.43 -1.57 12.64
CA ASN A 120 -0.88 -1.94 13.18
C ASN A 120 -1.48 -3.18 12.51
N MET A 121 -0.98 -3.59 11.33
CA MET A 121 -1.46 -4.80 10.64
C MET A 121 -1.46 -6.05 11.52
N GLU A 122 -0.54 -6.16 12.49
CA GLU A 122 -0.53 -7.30 13.41
C GLU A 122 -1.72 -7.29 14.37
N ALA A 123 -2.02 -6.15 14.98
CA ALA A 123 -3.19 -6.01 15.84
C ALA A 123 -4.51 -6.23 15.07
N LEU A 124 -4.53 -5.82 13.80
CA LEU A 124 -5.66 -6.02 12.89
C LEU A 124 -5.72 -7.41 12.25
N LYS A 125 -4.73 -8.28 12.50
CA LYS A 125 -4.61 -9.64 11.94
C LYS A 125 -4.58 -9.68 10.41
N LEU A 126 -3.93 -8.69 9.78
CA LEU A 126 -3.91 -8.52 8.32
C LEU A 126 -2.70 -9.18 7.63
N TRP A 127 -1.70 -9.62 8.40
CA TRP A 127 -0.52 -10.31 7.84
C TRP A 127 -0.86 -11.63 7.14
N THR A 128 -1.60 -12.50 7.83
CA THR A 128 -2.01 -13.79 7.26
C THR A 128 -2.82 -13.63 5.97
N PRO A 129 -3.92 -12.85 5.93
CA PRO A 129 -4.70 -12.70 4.69
C PRO A 129 -3.90 -12.01 3.57
N LEU A 130 -2.93 -11.15 3.87
CA LEU A 130 -2.02 -10.60 2.86
C LEU A 130 -1.09 -11.69 2.29
N VAL A 131 -0.45 -12.48 3.15
CA VAL A 131 0.54 -13.50 2.76
C VAL A 131 -0.09 -14.71 2.09
N GLU A 132 -1.37 -15.00 2.36
CA GLU A 132 -2.15 -15.99 1.60
C GLU A 132 -2.29 -15.60 0.12
N LYS A 133 -2.43 -14.31 -0.19
CA LYS A 133 -2.61 -13.83 -1.57
C LYS A 133 -1.36 -13.96 -2.44
N LEU A 134 -0.18 -14.17 -1.86
CA LEU A 134 1.04 -14.51 -2.59
C LEU A 134 0.94 -15.84 -3.35
N GLU A 135 0.02 -16.73 -2.96
CA GLU A 135 -0.19 -18.03 -3.60
C GLU A 135 -1.47 -18.08 -4.45
N SER A 136 -2.11 -16.93 -4.70
CA SER A 136 -3.31 -16.85 -5.52
C SER A 136 -3.06 -17.31 -6.94
N GLU A 137 -4.04 -17.98 -7.55
CA GLU A 137 -4.02 -18.27 -8.99
C GLU A 137 -4.14 -16.97 -9.82
N ASP A 138 -4.76 -15.93 -9.26
CA ASP A 138 -4.91 -14.63 -9.89
C ASP A 138 -3.59 -13.84 -9.84
N THR A 139 -3.12 -13.41 -11.02
CA THR A 139 -1.88 -12.65 -11.17
C THR A 139 -1.91 -11.28 -10.47
N GLN A 140 -3.05 -10.58 -10.49
CA GLN A 140 -3.22 -9.29 -9.81
C GLN A 140 -3.08 -9.46 -8.30
N ASP A 141 -3.69 -10.49 -7.72
CA ASP A 141 -3.57 -10.78 -6.29
C ASP A 141 -2.10 -11.03 -5.89
N ARG A 142 -1.36 -11.83 -6.66
CA ARG A 142 0.08 -12.08 -6.38
C ARG A 142 0.93 -10.81 -6.51
N GLU A 143 0.70 -10.02 -7.56
CA GLU A 143 1.44 -8.78 -7.81
C GLU A 143 1.18 -7.75 -6.72
N MET A 144 -0.09 -7.52 -6.37
CA MET A 144 -0.50 -6.50 -5.40
C MET A 144 -0.18 -6.93 -3.97
N ALA A 145 -0.27 -8.22 -3.63
CA ALA A 145 0.20 -8.72 -2.34
C ALA A 145 1.72 -8.48 -2.18
N CYS A 146 2.52 -8.75 -3.22
CA CYS A 146 3.95 -8.39 -3.21
C CYS A 146 4.17 -6.88 -3.09
N TRP A 147 3.33 -6.05 -3.73
CA TRP A 147 3.45 -4.60 -3.59
C TRP A 147 3.23 -4.20 -2.13
N CYS A 148 2.08 -4.51 -1.55
CA CYS A 148 1.73 -4.13 -0.19
C CYS A 148 2.75 -4.67 0.84
N LEU A 149 3.15 -5.94 0.70
CA LEU A 149 4.17 -6.55 1.55
C LEU A 149 5.50 -5.79 1.47
N GLY A 150 5.98 -5.51 0.25
CA GLY A 150 7.23 -4.80 0.04
C GLY A 150 7.20 -3.37 0.55
N THR A 151 6.03 -2.73 0.58
CA THR A 151 5.84 -1.40 1.16
C THR A 151 5.86 -1.48 2.69
N ALA A 152 5.17 -2.45 3.30
CA ALA A 152 5.11 -2.61 4.75
C ALA A 152 6.49 -2.83 5.39
N VAL A 153 7.33 -3.67 4.76
CA VAL A 153 8.62 -4.11 5.32
C VAL A 153 9.78 -3.15 5.02
N GLN A 154 9.59 -2.20 4.09
CA GLN A 154 10.66 -1.31 3.66
C GLN A 154 11.15 -0.43 4.80
N ASN A 155 12.42 -0.63 5.19
CA ASN A 155 13.07 0.08 6.30
C ASN A 155 12.25 0.01 7.61
N ASN A 156 11.56 -1.12 7.84
CA ASN A 156 10.71 -1.31 9.01
C ASN A 156 10.94 -2.69 9.65
N ILE A 157 11.83 -2.74 10.65
CA ILE A 157 12.23 -3.96 11.35
C ILE A 157 11.02 -4.71 11.95
N LYS A 158 10.03 -4.01 12.52
CA LYS A 158 8.85 -4.67 13.10
C LYS A 158 8.05 -5.43 12.04
N CYS A 159 7.90 -4.84 10.86
CA CYS A 159 7.22 -5.48 9.74
C CYS A 159 8.06 -6.60 9.13
N GLN A 160 9.39 -6.45 9.04
CA GLN A 160 10.30 -7.52 8.59
C GLN A 160 10.26 -8.73 9.54
N GLU A 161 10.37 -8.50 10.85
CA GLU A 161 10.19 -9.55 11.87
C GLU A 161 8.87 -10.28 11.67
N ARG A 162 7.80 -9.53 11.39
CA ARG A 162 6.49 -10.12 11.24
C ARG A 162 6.33 -10.91 9.94
N ALA A 163 6.81 -10.39 8.82
CA ALA A 163 6.82 -11.05 7.52
C ALA A 163 7.61 -12.38 7.57
N LEU A 164 8.77 -12.38 8.23
CA LEU A 164 9.54 -13.59 8.52
C LEU A 164 8.72 -14.58 9.36
N ALA A 165 8.12 -14.13 10.46
CA ALA A 165 7.38 -14.98 11.39
C ALA A 165 6.13 -15.65 10.76
N VAL A 166 5.50 -15.02 9.76
CA VAL A 166 4.35 -15.60 9.03
C VAL A 166 4.76 -16.41 7.79
N GLY A 167 6.06 -16.58 7.54
CA GLY A 167 6.57 -17.39 6.43
C GLY A 167 6.35 -16.74 5.06
N ALA A 168 6.46 -15.41 4.96
CA ALA A 168 6.33 -14.71 3.68
C ALA A 168 7.52 -15.01 2.74
N ILE A 169 8.74 -15.13 3.28
CA ILE A 169 9.99 -15.24 2.50
C ILE A 169 9.98 -16.44 1.53
N PRO A 170 9.65 -17.68 1.92
CA PRO A 170 9.61 -18.82 0.99
C PRO A 170 8.63 -18.59 -0.18
N LYS A 171 7.48 -17.97 0.11
CA LYS A 171 6.46 -17.68 -0.91
C LYS A 171 6.95 -16.63 -1.90
N VAL A 172 7.54 -15.54 -1.40
CA VAL A 172 8.12 -14.47 -2.23
C VAL A 172 9.30 -14.98 -3.06
N ALA A 173 10.15 -15.85 -2.50
CA ALA A 173 11.26 -16.46 -3.23
C ALA A 173 10.76 -17.28 -4.43
N LYS A 174 9.67 -18.06 -4.26
CA LYS A 174 9.00 -18.77 -5.36
C LYS A 174 8.50 -17.80 -6.45
N LEU A 175 7.90 -16.66 -6.05
CA LEU A 175 7.40 -15.65 -6.98
C LEU A 175 8.49 -14.91 -7.77
N CYS A 176 9.75 -14.99 -7.35
CA CYS A 176 10.87 -14.50 -8.17
C CYS A 176 11.03 -15.29 -9.49
N SER A 177 10.32 -16.41 -9.65
CA SER A 177 10.23 -17.22 -10.87
C SER A 177 8.80 -17.27 -11.46
N ASP A 178 7.90 -16.36 -11.05
CA ASP A 178 6.53 -16.32 -11.56
C ASP A 178 6.49 -16.18 -13.10
N PRO A 179 5.53 -16.81 -13.81
CA PRO A 179 5.37 -16.59 -15.26
C PRO A 179 5.18 -15.11 -15.61
N ASP A 180 4.51 -14.34 -14.76
CA ASP A 180 4.28 -12.91 -14.99
C ASP A 180 5.48 -12.05 -14.58
N ALA A 181 5.91 -11.16 -15.48
CA ALA A 181 7.07 -10.29 -15.25
C ALA A 181 6.81 -9.19 -14.20
N GLY A 182 5.57 -8.71 -14.07
CA GLY A 182 5.13 -7.77 -13.05
C GLY A 182 5.26 -8.37 -11.65
N VAL A 183 4.73 -9.59 -11.47
CA VAL A 183 4.86 -10.36 -10.21
C VAL A 183 6.33 -10.56 -9.84
N ARG A 184 7.18 -11.04 -10.77
CA ARG A 184 8.62 -11.22 -10.50
C ARG A 184 9.27 -9.92 -10.04
N LYS A 185 8.99 -8.82 -10.73
CA LYS A 185 9.55 -7.50 -10.38
C LYS A 185 9.15 -7.06 -8.97
N LYS A 186 7.89 -7.27 -8.57
CA LYS A 186 7.42 -6.95 -7.22
C LYS A 186 8.02 -7.90 -6.18
N ALA A 187 8.08 -9.20 -6.43
CA ALA A 187 8.68 -10.18 -5.53
C ALA A 187 10.16 -9.86 -5.25
N ILE A 188 10.94 -9.50 -6.28
CA ILE A 188 12.34 -9.08 -6.11
C ILE A 188 12.44 -7.80 -5.28
N ARG A 189 11.49 -6.86 -5.43
CA ARG A 189 11.41 -5.66 -4.57
C ARG A 189 11.14 -6.02 -3.12
N VAL A 190 10.29 -7.02 -2.86
CA VAL A 190 10.05 -7.53 -1.50
C VAL A 190 11.34 -8.10 -0.93
N ILE A 191 12.01 -9.03 -1.62
CA ILE A 191 13.30 -9.59 -1.15
C ILE A 191 14.28 -8.46 -0.82
N SER A 192 14.45 -7.49 -1.72
CA SER A 192 15.31 -6.33 -1.47
C SER A 192 14.91 -5.51 -0.25
N SER A 193 13.63 -5.41 0.09
CA SER A 193 13.16 -4.58 1.22
C SER A 193 13.21 -5.36 2.54
N GLU A 194 12.95 -6.66 2.47
CA GLU A 194 12.87 -7.58 3.61
C GLU A 194 14.24 -7.92 4.20
N VAL A 195 15.27 -8.06 3.35
CA VAL A 195 16.60 -8.52 3.81
C VAL A 195 17.59 -7.40 4.14
N ARG A 196 17.37 -6.17 3.65
CA ARG A 196 18.28 -5.04 3.89
C ARG A 196 18.20 -4.61 5.35
N ASN A 197 19.36 -4.48 5.99
CA ASN A 197 19.52 -4.16 7.42
C ASN A 197 18.83 -5.15 8.37
N TYR A 198 18.52 -6.37 7.91
CA TYR A 198 17.88 -7.39 8.74
C TYR A 198 18.39 -8.80 8.40
N GLN A 199 19.47 -9.20 9.10
CA GLN A 199 20.16 -10.48 8.86
C GLN A 199 19.28 -11.72 8.98
N PRO A 200 18.34 -11.85 9.95
CA PRO A 200 17.50 -13.04 10.04
C PRO A 200 16.67 -13.31 8.78
N ALA A 201 16.16 -12.26 8.13
CA ALA A 201 15.47 -12.42 6.86
C ALA A 201 16.41 -12.75 5.70
N LEU A 202 17.62 -12.19 5.68
CA LEU A 202 18.62 -12.54 4.68
C LEU A 202 19.01 -14.02 4.77
N ASP A 203 19.30 -14.48 5.98
CA ASP A 203 19.64 -15.88 6.28
C ASP A 203 18.51 -16.83 5.89
N GLU A 204 17.25 -16.41 6.07
CA GLU A 204 16.11 -17.19 5.62
C GLU A 204 15.97 -17.18 4.09
N ALA A 205 16.08 -16.00 3.45
CA ALA A 205 15.91 -15.85 2.02
C ALA A 205 16.90 -16.70 1.23
N VAL A 206 18.18 -16.71 1.62
CA VAL A 206 19.22 -17.46 0.89
C VAL A 206 18.96 -18.97 0.82
N LYS A 207 18.14 -19.53 1.72
CA LYS A 207 17.74 -20.96 1.69
C LYS A 207 16.79 -21.29 0.54
N TYR A 208 16.06 -20.30 0.02
CA TYR A 208 15.00 -20.47 -0.98
C TYR A 208 15.32 -19.81 -2.33
N LEU A 209 16.37 -19.00 -2.40
CA LEU A 209 16.81 -18.37 -3.64
C LEU A 209 17.66 -19.35 -4.48
N PRO A 210 17.70 -19.16 -5.82
CA PRO A 210 18.45 -20.04 -6.72
C PRO A 210 19.94 -20.15 -6.35
N GLU A 211 20.48 -21.37 -6.33
CA GLU A 211 21.90 -21.65 -6.05
C GLU A 211 22.85 -20.90 -6.98
N GLU A 212 22.46 -20.66 -8.24
CA GLU A 212 23.23 -19.87 -9.20
C GLU A 212 23.45 -18.39 -8.79
N ILE A 213 22.65 -17.88 -7.85
CA ILE A 213 22.73 -16.51 -7.32
C ILE A 213 23.43 -16.49 -5.97
N VAL A 214 23.06 -17.41 -5.06
CA VAL A 214 23.57 -17.40 -3.68
C VAL A 214 24.91 -18.14 -3.54
N GLY A 215 25.11 -19.24 -4.28
CA GLY A 215 26.27 -20.11 -4.17
C GLY A 215 26.58 -20.52 -2.72
N ASP A 216 27.88 -20.60 -2.39
CA ASP A 216 28.38 -20.76 -1.01
C ASP A 216 28.55 -19.40 -0.29
N GLY A 217 27.97 -18.33 -0.84
CA GLY A 217 28.18 -16.96 -0.38
C GLY A 217 27.63 -16.74 1.02
N LYS A 218 28.45 -16.13 1.88
CA LYS A 218 27.96 -15.49 3.12
C LYS A 218 27.63 -14.05 2.80
N PHE A 219 26.39 -13.66 3.07
CA PHE A 219 25.89 -12.32 2.83
C PHE A 219 25.68 -11.60 4.15
N ASP A 220 26.08 -10.33 4.18
CA ASP A 220 25.84 -9.39 5.27
C ASP A 220 24.69 -8.46 4.85
N ALA A 221 23.67 -8.35 5.70
CA ALA A 221 22.48 -7.53 5.49
C ALA A 221 22.75 -6.03 5.67
N GLU A 222 23.79 -5.64 6.41
CA GLU A 222 24.22 -4.25 6.61
C GLU A 222 25.15 -3.77 5.50
N ASP A 223 25.78 -4.69 4.76
CA ASP A 223 26.52 -4.38 3.54
C ASP A 223 25.60 -4.34 2.32
N MET A 224 25.30 -3.11 1.90
CA MET A 224 24.48 -2.84 0.71
C MET A 224 25.01 -3.50 -0.56
N ALA A 225 26.33 -3.60 -0.74
CA ALA A 225 26.93 -4.23 -1.91
C ALA A 225 26.70 -5.75 -1.90
N SER A 226 26.82 -6.38 -0.73
CA SER A 226 26.49 -7.78 -0.50
C SER A 226 25.03 -8.09 -0.87
N VAL A 227 24.07 -7.30 -0.36
CA VAL A 227 22.65 -7.51 -0.71
C VAL A 227 22.38 -7.24 -2.19
N ASP A 228 23.06 -6.26 -2.79
CA ASP A 228 22.89 -5.93 -4.21
C ASP A 228 23.35 -7.05 -5.14
N ILE A 229 24.31 -7.90 -4.75
CA ILE A 229 24.67 -9.12 -5.51
C ILE A 229 23.45 -10.02 -5.67
N VAL A 230 22.77 -10.33 -4.56
CA VAL A 230 21.58 -11.19 -4.55
C VAL A 230 20.45 -10.57 -5.38
N VAL A 231 20.15 -9.29 -5.13
CA VAL A 231 19.04 -8.59 -5.78
C VAL A 231 19.29 -8.43 -7.28
N ASN A 232 20.50 -8.09 -7.71
CA ASN A 232 20.84 -7.95 -9.13
C ASN A 232 20.86 -9.30 -9.84
N GLY A 233 21.36 -10.37 -9.20
CA GLY A 233 21.26 -11.72 -9.74
C GLY A 233 19.82 -12.14 -10.01
N LEU A 234 18.89 -11.83 -9.09
CA LEU A 234 17.47 -12.08 -9.30
C LEU A 234 16.89 -11.27 -10.46
N ARG A 235 17.28 -9.99 -10.59
CA ARG A 235 16.84 -9.13 -11.71
C ARG A 235 17.32 -9.65 -13.06
N GLU A 236 18.60 -10.05 -13.15
CA GLU A 236 19.18 -10.62 -14.36
C GLU A 236 18.51 -11.93 -14.75
N ARG A 237 18.25 -12.80 -13.78
CA ARG A 237 17.52 -14.05 -14.01
C ARG A 237 16.09 -13.78 -14.50
N SER A 238 15.37 -12.86 -13.86
CA SER A 238 14.02 -12.46 -14.27
C SER A 238 13.98 -11.88 -15.69
N ALA A 239 15.02 -11.14 -16.10
CA ALA A 239 15.14 -10.58 -17.45
C ALA A 239 15.36 -11.66 -18.53
N LYS A 240 16.02 -12.77 -18.19
CA LYS A 240 16.22 -13.91 -19.11
C LYS A 240 14.97 -14.77 -19.30
N MET A 241 13.99 -14.63 -18.41
CA MET A 241 12.69 -15.34 -18.48
C MET A 241 11.64 -14.59 -19.30
N ALA A 242 11.91 -13.34 -19.68
CA ALA A 242 10.99 -12.46 -20.38
C ALA A 242 11.00 -12.67 -21.90
#